data_AF-A0A257WEI3-F1
#
_entry.id   AF-A0A257WEI3-F1
#
_cell.length_a   1.000
_cell.length_b   1.000
_cell.length_c   1.000
_cell.angle_alpha   90.00
_cell.angle_beta   90.00
_cell.angle_gamma   90.00
#
_symmetry.space_group_name_H-M   'P 1'
#
loop_
_entity.id
_entity.type
_entity.pdbx_description
1 polymer ?
#
loop_
_entity_poly.entity_id
_entity_poly.type
_entity_poly.pdbx_seq_one_letter_code
_entity_poly.pdbx_strand_id
1 'polypeptide(L)'
;ARFLKATSRDGFGKNLFRDWRYLQDDEKQPRPDFVLNNKAWSGRILVTGKNFGCGSSREHAAWAIKDYGFDVVVSSFFADIFKNNALNNFLLPVVVTEPFAQKLLAAITADPATKVEVDLPTQIIRIESTGEQESFAINEYKKTCLLNGYDDIDYLLNMRKEIEQFETLEN
;
A
#
# COMPACT_ATOMS: atom_id res chain seq x y z
N ALA A 1 18.50 5.47 0.32
CA ALA A 1 19.32 5.31 1.55
C ALA A 1 19.59 6.63 2.28
N ARG A 2 19.79 7.75 1.55
CA ARG A 2 20.19 9.06 2.11
C ARG A 2 19.24 9.67 3.16
N PHE A 3 17.95 9.31 3.14
CA PHE A 3 16.92 9.86 4.03
C PHE A 3 16.57 8.99 5.24
N LEU A 4 17.35 7.93 5.50
CA LEU A 4 17.02 6.89 6.48
C LEU A 4 17.69 7.11 7.85
N LYS A 5 18.01 8.36 8.16
CA LYS A 5 18.60 8.76 9.45
C LYS A 5 17.56 9.31 10.42
N ALA A 6 16.34 9.53 9.95
CA ALA A 6 15.26 10.08 10.77
C ALA A 6 14.59 8.97 11.58
N THR A 7 14.23 9.31 12.83
CA THR A 7 13.60 8.42 13.80
C THR A 7 12.08 8.58 13.86
N SER A 8 11.51 9.62 13.22
CA SER A 8 10.07 9.85 13.12
C SER A 8 9.53 9.40 11.76
N ARG A 9 8.29 8.91 11.76
CA ARG A 9 7.54 8.53 10.54
C ARG A 9 7.06 9.77 9.76
N ASP A 10 6.88 10.90 10.45
CA ASP A 10 6.28 12.10 9.87
C ASP A 10 7.20 12.76 8.84
N GLY A 11 6.60 13.18 7.72
CA GLY A 11 7.30 13.93 6.68
C GLY A 11 8.21 13.07 5.80
N PHE A 12 8.09 11.75 5.83
CA PHE A 12 8.74 10.84 4.89
C PHE A 12 8.09 10.83 3.51
N GLY A 13 6.82 11.22 3.39
CA GLY A 13 6.06 11.27 2.13
C GLY A 13 6.67 12.21 1.09
N LYS A 14 7.34 13.29 1.53
CA LYS A 14 8.10 14.17 0.62
C LYS A 14 9.35 13.51 0.02
N ASN A 15 9.80 12.39 0.60
CA ASN A 15 10.95 11.62 0.14
C ASN A 15 10.53 10.43 -0.74
N LEU A 16 9.24 10.10 -0.82
CA LEU A 16 8.73 9.08 -1.72
C LEU A 16 9.11 9.43 -3.16
N PHE A 17 9.77 8.51 -3.88
CA PHE A 17 10.28 8.71 -5.25
C PHE A 17 11.11 9.99 -5.46
N ARG A 18 11.90 10.41 -4.45
CA ARG A 18 12.65 11.68 -4.45
C ARG A 18 13.34 11.99 -5.78
N ASP A 19 14.20 11.10 -6.23
CA ASP A 19 15.06 11.29 -7.41
C ASP A 19 14.24 11.42 -8.72
N TRP A 20 13.02 10.87 -8.73
CA TRP A 20 12.08 10.95 -9.85
C TRP A 20 11.10 12.11 -9.72
N ARG A 21 10.84 12.61 -8.51
CA ARG A 21 9.91 13.72 -8.28
C ARG A 21 10.55 15.08 -8.39
N TYR A 22 11.84 15.22 -8.10
CA TYR A 22 12.47 16.53 -7.97
C TYR A 22 13.74 16.64 -8.81
N LEU A 23 13.98 17.81 -9.36
CA LEU A 23 15.24 18.16 -10.00
C LEU A 23 16.25 18.51 -8.91
N GLN A 24 17.46 17.94 -9.02
CA GLN A 24 18.57 18.21 -8.09
C GLN A 24 18.21 18.02 -6.60
N ASP A 25 17.27 17.11 -6.31
CA ASP A 25 16.75 16.84 -4.96
C ASP A 25 16.03 18.04 -4.27
N ASP A 26 15.66 19.08 -5.02
CA ASP A 26 14.96 20.27 -4.50
C ASP A 26 13.43 20.13 -4.60
N GLU A 27 12.75 20.11 -3.45
CA GLU A 27 11.28 20.07 -3.35
C GLU A 27 10.59 21.21 -4.10
N LYS A 28 11.28 22.34 -4.27
CA LYS A 28 10.74 23.51 -4.98
C LYS A 28 10.80 23.35 -6.50
N GLN A 29 11.44 22.29 -6.99
CA GLN A 29 11.64 22.03 -8.42
C GLN A 29 11.06 20.66 -8.80
N PRO A 30 9.72 20.49 -8.82
CA PRO A 30 9.10 19.24 -9.21
C PRO A 30 9.37 18.95 -10.70
N ARG A 31 9.72 17.69 -10.99
CA ARG A 31 9.87 17.16 -12.35
C ARG A 31 8.49 17.07 -13.03
N PRO A 32 8.25 17.79 -14.14
CA PRO A 32 6.92 17.87 -14.76
C PRO A 32 6.48 16.56 -15.44
N ASP A 33 7.44 15.72 -15.81
CA ASP A 33 7.25 14.42 -16.45
C ASP A 33 6.87 13.30 -15.48
N PHE A 34 6.98 13.53 -14.16
CA PHE A 34 6.66 12.51 -13.17
C PHE A 34 5.18 12.54 -12.78
N VAL A 35 4.54 11.37 -12.82
CA VAL A 35 3.09 11.18 -12.65
C VAL A 35 2.53 11.81 -11.36
N LEU A 36 3.23 11.68 -10.23
CA LEU A 36 2.74 12.21 -8.95
C LEU A 36 2.83 13.74 -8.83
N ASN A 37 3.54 14.41 -9.75
CA ASN A 37 3.58 15.87 -9.81
C ASN A 37 2.50 16.44 -10.75
N ASN A 38 1.85 15.58 -11.53
CA ASN A 38 0.81 15.98 -12.46
C ASN A 38 -0.56 15.88 -11.79
N LYS A 39 -1.26 17.02 -11.69
CA LYS A 39 -2.57 17.14 -11.02
C LYS A 39 -3.70 16.35 -11.68
N ALA A 40 -3.51 15.88 -12.93
CA ALA A 40 -4.46 14.98 -13.58
C ALA A 40 -4.60 13.66 -12.81
N TRP A 41 -3.56 13.23 -12.10
CA TRP A 41 -3.57 12.00 -11.31
C TRP A 41 -3.79 12.34 -9.84
N SER A 42 -4.73 11.65 -9.22
CA SER A 42 -5.01 11.76 -7.80
C SER A 42 -5.57 10.45 -7.28
N GLY A 43 -5.55 10.26 -5.96
CA GLY A 43 -6.13 9.08 -5.33
C GLY A 43 -5.24 8.51 -4.24
N ARG A 44 -5.70 7.39 -3.68
CA ARG A 44 -5.04 6.69 -2.56
C ARG A 44 -4.59 5.28 -2.92
N ILE A 45 -4.68 4.91 -4.19
CA ILE A 45 -4.24 3.62 -4.73
C ILE A 45 -3.05 3.88 -5.65
N LEU A 46 -1.91 3.26 -5.34
CA LEU A 46 -0.71 3.32 -6.17
C LEU A 46 -0.61 2.03 -6.99
N VAL A 47 -0.83 2.11 -8.31
CA VAL A 47 -0.62 0.98 -9.23
C VAL A 47 0.82 1.00 -9.75
N THR A 48 1.51 -0.12 -9.65
CA THR A 48 2.94 -0.22 -9.91
C THR A 48 3.28 -1.37 -10.86
N GLY A 49 4.46 -1.30 -11.47
CA GLY A 49 4.99 -2.38 -12.30
C GLY A 49 5.44 -3.59 -11.49
N LYS A 50 5.89 -4.63 -12.21
CA LYS A 50 6.47 -5.84 -11.61
C LYS A 50 7.69 -5.49 -10.76
N ASN A 51 7.91 -6.24 -9.68
CA ASN A 51 9.05 -6.09 -8.75
C ASN A 51 9.04 -4.79 -7.92
N PHE A 52 7.87 -4.21 -7.66
CA PHE A 52 7.79 -3.08 -6.75
C PHE A 52 8.21 -3.49 -5.33
N GLY A 53 9.03 -2.66 -4.69
CA GLY A 53 9.58 -2.97 -3.35
C GLY A 53 10.65 -4.06 -3.34
N CYS A 54 11.15 -4.51 -4.50
CA CYS A 54 12.27 -5.44 -4.57
C CYS A 54 13.60 -4.77 -4.15
N GLY A 55 14.47 -5.56 -3.52
CA GLY A 55 15.77 -5.12 -2.97
C GLY A 55 15.86 -5.37 -1.47
N SER A 56 16.81 -4.71 -0.79
CA SER A 56 16.82 -4.67 0.68
C SER A 56 15.59 -3.87 1.14
N SER A 57 14.44 -4.53 1.27
CA SER A 57 13.20 -3.86 1.65
C SER A 57 13.38 -3.23 3.03
N ARG A 58 13.42 -1.90 3.06
CA ARG A 58 13.54 -1.12 4.30
C ARG A 58 12.16 -0.65 4.70
N GLU A 59 11.85 -0.72 5.98
CA GLU A 59 10.54 -0.34 6.53
C GLU A 59 10.12 1.09 6.13
N HIS A 60 11.09 2.01 6.09
CA HIS A 60 10.92 3.39 5.65
C HIS A 60 10.31 3.55 4.24
N ALA A 61 10.40 2.53 3.37
CA ALA A 61 9.73 2.56 2.08
C ALA A 61 8.20 2.51 2.25
N ALA A 62 7.69 1.66 3.16
CA ALA A 62 6.27 1.62 3.50
C ALA A 62 5.83 2.93 4.17
N TRP A 63 6.65 3.50 5.06
CA TRP A 63 6.37 4.81 5.68
C TRP A 63 6.24 5.91 4.65
N ALA A 64 7.18 6.01 3.70
CA ALA A 64 7.14 7.05 2.68
C ALA A 64 5.89 6.94 1.79
N ILE A 65 5.43 5.72 1.47
CA ILE A 65 4.21 5.51 0.69
C ILE A 65 2.97 5.91 1.51
N LYS A 66 2.88 5.45 2.76
CA LYS A 66 1.74 5.74 3.63
C LYS A 66 1.64 7.22 3.99
N ASP A 67 2.76 7.84 4.38
CA ASP A 67 2.85 9.26 4.76
C ASP A 67 2.62 10.20 3.55
N TYR A 68 2.84 9.72 2.32
CA TYR A 68 2.40 10.46 1.13
C TYR A 68 0.87 10.50 0.99
N GLY A 69 0.15 9.54 1.58
CA GLY A 69 -1.31 9.46 1.56
C GLY A 69 -1.88 8.27 0.78
N PHE A 70 -1.06 7.29 0.41
CA PHE A 70 -1.56 6.05 -0.19
C PHE A 70 -2.04 5.07 0.87
N ASP A 71 -3.20 4.47 0.64
CA ASP A 71 -3.77 3.42 1.48
C ASP A 71 -3.54 2.02 0.89
N VAL A 72 -3.38 1.93 -0.44
CA VAL A 72 -3.19 0.68 -1.17
C VAL A 72 -2.05 0.79 -2.17
N VAL A 73 -1.24 -0.26 -2.30
CA VAL A 73 -0.29 -0.43 -3.42
C VAL A 73 -0.67 -1.70 -4.18
N VAL A 74 -0.80 -1.59 -5.49
CA VAL A 74 -1.15 -2.69 -6.39
C VAL A 74 0.06 -3.06 -7.23
N SER A 75 0.39 -4.35 -7.30
CA SER A 75 1.41 -4.88 -8.20
C SER A 75 1.10 -6.34 -8.56
N SER A 76 1.75 -6.86 -9.60
CA SER A 76 1.73 -8.29 -9.89
C SER A 76 2.63 -9.11 -8.97
N PHE A 77 3.53 -8.44 -8.24
CA PHE A 77 4.43 -9.10 -7.30
C PHE A 77 4.98 -8.12 -6.27
N PHE A 78 5.07 -8.57 -5.02
CA PHE A 78 5.86 -7.91 -3.98
C PHE A 78 6.75 -8.94 -3.29
N ALA A 79 7.96 -8.53 -2.92
CA ALA A 79 8.81 -9.30 -2.03
C ALA A 79 8.18 -9.39 -0.63
N ASP A 80 8.31 -10.54 0.04
CA ASP A 80 7.64 -10.81 1.32
C ASP A 80 8.00 -9.80 2.42
N ILE A 81 9.26 -9.37 2.47
CA ILE A 81 9.73 -8.35 3.43
C ILE A 81 8.97 -7.03 3.20
N PHE A 82 8.77 -6.61 1.96
CA PHE A 82 7.99 -5.40 1.67
C PHE A 82 6.52 -5.57 2.02
N LYS A 83 5.90 -6.72 1.69
CA LYS A 83 4.50 -6.99 2.05
C LYS A 83 4.28 -6.87 3.55
N ASN A 84 5.14 -7.48 4.36
CA ASN A 84 5.03 -7.44 5.81
C ASN A 84 5.23 -6.03 6.36
N ASN A 85 6.23 -5.29 5.88
CA ASN A 85 6.45 -3.90 6.27
C ASN A 85 5.26 -3.00 5.89
N ALA A 86 4.65 -3.20 4.73
CA ALA A 86 3.47 -2.46 4.30
C ALA A 86 2.29 -2.71 5.24
N LEU A 87 1.96 -3.98 5.49
CA LEU A 87 0.86 -4.38 6.36
C LEU A 87 1.03 -3.85 7.80
N ASN A 88 2.24 -3.91 8.35
CA ASN A 88 2.55 -3.38 9.70
C ASN A 88 2.43 -1.85 9.79
N ASN A 89 2.38 -1.16 8.66
CA ASN A 89 2.28 0.29 8.57
C ASN A 89 0.97 0.75 7.92
N PHE A 90 -0.10 -0.06 8.04
CA PHE A 90 -1.44 0.24 7.53
C PHE A 90 -1.49 0.58 6.03
N LEU A 91 -0.59 -0.02 5.26
CA LEU A 91 -0.55 0.07 3.81
C LEU A 91 -0.90 -1.30 3.23
N LEU A 92 -1.99 -1.39 2.48
CA LEU A 92 -2.47 -2.66 1.93
C LEU A 92 -1.72 -3.01 0.62
N PRO A 93 -0.88 -4.07 0.58
CA PRO A 93 -0.35 -4.59 -0.67
C PRO A 93 -1.37 -5.51 -1.35
N VAL A 94 -1.92 -5.09 -2.48
CA VAL A 94 -2.83 -5.88 -3.31
C VAL A 94 -2.05 -6.53 -4.44
N VAL A 95 -1.97 -7.87 -4.42
CA VAL A 95 -1.36 -8.66 -5.49
C VAL A 95 -2.43 -9.07 -6.47
N VAL A 96 -2.23 -8.74 -7.75
CA VAL A 96 -3.12 -9.13 -8.86
C VAL A 96 -2.34 -9.86 -9.95
N THR A 97 -3.02 -10.46 -10.90
CA THR A 97 -2.36 -11.02 -12.08
C THR A 97 -1.73 -9.93 -12.94
N GLU A 98 -0.65 -10.27 -13.65
CA GLU A 98 0.00 -9.34 -14.59
C GLU A 98 -0.94 -8.83 -15.70
N PRO A 99 -1.82 -9.66 -16.30
CA PRO A 99 -2.86 -9.17 -17.21
C PRO A 99 -3.81 -8.15 -16.59
N PHE A 100 -4.25 -8.34 -15.34
CA PHE A 100 -5.15 -7.38 -14.69
C PHE A 100 -4.43 -6.08 -14.31
N ALA A 101 -3.18 -6.14 -13.86
CA ALA A 101 -2.36 -4.96 -13.62
C ALA A 101 -2.20 -4.11 -14.89
N GLN A 102 -2.01 -4.74 -16.05
CA GLN A 102 -1.94 -4.05 -17.34
C GLN A 102 -3.27 -3.38 -17.70
N LYS A 103 -4.41 -4.04 -17.45
CA LYS A 103 -5.74 -3.46 -17.67
C LYS A 103 -6.00 -2.26 -16.76
N LEU A 104 -5.65 -2.35 -15.48
CA LEU A 104 -5.71 -1.24 -14.53
C LEU A 104 -4.92 -0.04 -15.05
N LEU A 105 -3.66 -0.26 -15.41
CA LEU A 105 -2.79 0.81 -15.89
C LEU A 105 -3.31 1.42 -17.19
N ALA A 106 -3.80 0.61 -18.12
CA ALA A 106 -4.39 1.08 -19.37
C ALA A 106 -5.64 1.93 -19.14
N ALA A 107 -6.55 1.49 -18.27
CA ALA A 107 -7.77 2.23 -17.94
C ALA A 107 -7.45 3.58 -17.28
N ILE A 108 -6.59 3.59 -16.25
CA ILE A 108 -6.15 4.80 -15.56
C ILE A 108 -5.41 5.74 -16.52
N THR A 109 -4.62 5.19 -17.45
CA THR A 109 -3.87 6.02 -18.41
C THR A 109 -4.76 6.63 -19.48
N ALA A 110 -5.78 5.91 -19.95
CA ALA A 110 -6.74 6.43 -20.92
C ALA A 110 -7.64 7.51 -20.31
N ASP A 111 -8.04 7.33 -19.04
CA ASP A 111 -8.83 8.30 -18.29
C ASP A 111 -8.32 8.40 -16.84
N PRO A 112 -7.58 9.47 -16.48
CA PRO A 112 -7.10 9.70 -15.12
C PRO A 112 -8.21 9.84 -14.07
N ALA A 113 -9.47 10.05 -14.47
CA ALA A 113 -10.63 10.04 -13.58
C ALA A 113 -11.17 8.63 -13.29
N THR A 114 -10.57 7.59 -13.88
CA THR A 114 -10.95 6.18 -13.66
C THR A 114 -10.93 5.87 -12.16
N LYS A 115 -12.06 5.39 -11.65
CA LYS A 115 -12.19 4.94 -10.28
C LYS A 115 -11.81 3.48 -10.16
N VAL A 116 -10.87 3.23 -9.25
CA VAL A 116 -10.48 1.88 -8.84
C VAL A 116 -10.95 1.71 -7.40
N GLU A 117 -11.69 0.64 -7.16
CA GLU A 117 -12.20 0.28 -5.85
C GLU A 117 -11.42 -0.92 -5.32
N VAL A 118 -11.11 -0.89 -4.03
CA VAL A 118 -10.50 -2.00 -3.30
C VAL A 118 -11.35 -2.27 -2.08
N ASP A 119 -12.08 -3.38 -2.11
CA ASP A 119 -12.90 -3.88 -1.01
C ASP A 119 -12.07 -4.90 -0.22
N LEU A 120 -11.64 -4.51 0.99
CA LEU A 120 -10.89 -5.39 1.89
C LEU A 120 -11.76 -6.49 2.51
N PRO A 121 -12.99 -6.25 3.00
CA PRO A 121 -13.88 -7.31 3.48
C PRO A 121 -14.10 -8.45 2.48
N THR A 122 -14.44 -8.13 1.22
CA THR A 122 -14.67 -9.12 0.17
C THR A 122 -13.39 -9.49 -0.60
N GLN A 123 -12.29 -8.79 -0.35
CA GLN A 123 -10.98 -8.98 -0.98
C GLN A 123 -11.02 -8.87 -2.51
N ILE A 124 -11.71 -7.85 -3.00
CA ILE A 124 -11.88 -7.59 -4.44
C ILE A 124 -11.26 -6.25 -4.80
N ILE A 125 -10.55 -6.20 -5.92
CA ILE A 125 -10.18 -4.96 -6.61
C ILE A 125 -10.95 -4.87 -7.92
N ARG A 126 -11.53 -3.70 -8.20
CA ARG A 126 -12.42 -3.48 -9.35
C ARG A 126 -12.14 -2.16 -10.06
N ILE A 127 -12.22 -2.19 -11.37
CA ILE A 127 -12.29 -0.99 -12.22
C ILE A 127 -13.77 -0.65 -12.38
N GLU A 128 -14.23 0.47 -11.81
CA GLU A 128 -15.67 0.79 -11.79
C GLU A 128 -16.26 0.97 -13.19
N SER A 129 -15.50 1.57 -14.11
CA SER A 129 -15.98 1.91 -15.46
C SER A 129 -16.22 0.69 -16.35
N THR A 130 -15.43 -0.39 -16.18
CA THR A 130 -15.55 -1.61 -16.98
C THR A 130 -16.24 -2.75 -16.24
N GLY A 131 -16.31 -2.68 -14.90
CA GLY A 131 -16.77 -3.77 -14.04
C GLY A 131 -15.79 -4.94 -13.92
N GLU A 132 -14.62 -4.87 -14.56
CA GLU A 132 -13.59 -5.89 -14.45
C GLU A 132 -13.02 -5.91 -13.04
N GLN A 133 -12.88 -7.11 -12.47
CA GLN A 133 -12.44 -7.29 -11.10
C GLN A 133 -11.56 -8.53 -10.93
N GLU A 134 -10.75 -8.52 -9.89
CA GLU A 134 -9.94 -9.66 -9.46
C GLU A 134 -9.98 -9.78 -7.93
N SER A 135 -9.89 -11.02 -7.43
CA SER A 135 -9.74 -11.27 -5.99
C SER A 135 -8.26 -11.21 -5.61
N PHE A 136 -7.95 -10.65 -4.44
CA PHE A 136 -6.61 -10.69 -3.87
C PHE A 136 -6.59 -11.46 -2.55
N ALA A 137 -5.40 -11.95 -2.17
CA ALA A 137 -5.22 -12.68 -0.93
C ALA A 137 -4.59 -11.79 0.15
N ILE A 138 -5.10 -11.91 1.37
CA ILE A 138 -4.50 -11.36 2.59
C ILE A 138 -4.71 -12.35 3.73
N ASN A 139 -3.79 -12.39 4.68
CA ASN A 139 -3.96 -13.19 5.89
C ASN A 139 -5.06 -12.59 6.79
N GLU A 140 -5.92 -13.43 7.37
CA GLU A 140 -7.07 -13.02 8.19
C GLU A 140 -6.70 -12.14 9.39
N TYR A 141 -5.57 -12.41 10.05
CA TYR A 141 -5.03 -11.57 11.12
C TYR A 141 -4.77 -10.16 10.62
N LYS A 142 -4.01 -10.02 9.53
CA LYS A 142 -3.65 -8.70 8.97
C LYS A 142 -4.86 -7.99 8.37
N LYS A 143 -5.81 -8.73 7.81
CA LYS A 143 -7.11 -8.20 7.37
C LYS A 143 -7.87 -7.59 8.55
N THR A 144 -7.97 -8.31 9.67
CA THR A 144 -8.64 -7.84 10.88
C THR A 144 -7.96 -6.59 11.44
N CYS A 145 -6.62 -6.57 11.50
CA CYS A 145 -5.86 -5.38 11.91
C CYS A 145 -6.19 -4.17 11.04
N LEU A 146 -6.16 -4.32 9.72
CA LEU A 146 -6.45 -3.22 8.78
C LEU A 146 -7.90 -2.74 8.85
N LEU A 147 -8.87 -3.64 9.01
CA LEU A 147 -10.29 -3.29 9.09
C LEU A 147 -10.62 -2.49 10.35
N ASN A 148 -10.00 -2.82 11.47
CA ASN A 148 -10.29 -2.19 12.76
C ASN A 148 -9.29 -1.10 13.15
N GLY A 149 -8.22 -0.92 12.37
CA GLY A 149 -7.13 0.00 12.71
C GLY A 149 -6.28 -0.46 13.89
N TYR A 150 -6.28 -1.77 14.19
CA TYR A 150 -5.50 -2.34 15.29
C TYR A 150 -4.02 -2.46 14.91
N ASP A 151 -3.14 -2.06 15.82
CA ASP A 151 -1.78 -2.58 15.80
C ASP A 151 -1.72 -4.00 16.40
N ASP A 152 -0.53 -4.62 16.38
CA ASP A 152 -0.38 -6.00 16.85
C ASP A 152 -0.69 -6.15 18.37
N ILE A 153 -0.53 -5.09 19.17
CA ILE A 153 -0.87 -5.09 20.61
C ILE A 153 -2.38 -4.99 20.79
N ASP A 154 -3.02 -4.06 20.08
CA ASP A 154 -4.47 -3.88 20.10
C ASP A 154 -5.20 -5.15 19.66
N TYR A 155 -4.67 -5.86 18.66
CA TYR A 155 -5.23 -7.12 18.22
C TYR A 155 -5.18 -8.19 19.32
N LEU A 156 -4.02 -8.37 19.98
CA LEU A 156 -3.89 -9.32 21.10
C LEU A 156 -4.80 -8.95 22.28
N LEU A 157 -4.94 -7.65 22.58
CA LEU A 157 -5.86 -7.18 23.62
C LEU A 157 -7.32 -7.49 23.29
N ASN A 158 -7.71 -7.42 22.01
CA ASN A 158 -9.07 -7.77 21.57
C ASN A 158 -9.34 -9.28 21.63
N MET A 159 -8.31 -10.12 21.44
CA MET A 159 -8.42 -11.58 21.59
C MET A 159 -8.40 -12.06 23.05
N ARG A 160 -8.22 -11.17 24.03
CA ARG A 160 -8.03 -11.55 25.45
C ARG A 160 -9.11 -12.50 25.96
N LYS A 161 -10.38 -12.26 25.63
CA LYS A 161 -11.49 -13.12 26.06
C LYS A 161 -11.44 -14.53 25.46
N GLU A 162 -10.99 -14.66 24.21
CA GLU A 162 -10.84 -15.95 23.52
C GLU A 162 -9.66 -16.74 24.11
N ILE A 163 -8.57 -16.03 24.45
CA ILE A 163 -7.41 -16.61 25.14
C ILE A 163 -7.81 -17.09 26.54
N GLU A 164 -8.51 -16.27 27.32
CA GLU A 164 -9.00 -16.64 28.67
C GLU A 164 -9.92 -17.88 28.60
N GLN A 165 -10.79 -17.96 27.59
CA GLN A 165 -11.65 -19.13 27.38
C GLN A 165 -10.86 -20.40 27.01
N PHE A 166 -9.86 -20.27 26.14
CA PHE A 166 -8.98 -21.39 25.78
C PHE A 166 -8.19 -21.91 26.99
N GLU A 167 -7.64 -21.01 27.82
CA GLU A 167 -6.90 -21.38 29.04
C GLU A 167 -7.79 -22.07 30.09
N THR A 168 -9.07 -21.71 30.17
CA THR A 168 -10.02 -22.41 31.06
C THR A 168 -10.46 -23.80 30.56
N LEU A 169 -10.24 -24.13 29.28
CA LEU A 169 -10.58 -25.44 28.70
C LEU A 169 -9.47 -26.50 28.91
N GLU A 170 -8.26 -26.10 29.32
CA GLU A 170 -7.16 -27.02 29.66
C GLU A 170 -7.03 -27.33 31.17
N ASN A 171 -8.00 -26.90 32.00
CA ASN A 171 -8.14 -27.32 33.41
C ASN A 171 -9.36 -28.23 33.61
#